data_AF-A0A7S0Q215-F1
#
_entry.id   AF-A0A7S0Q215-F1
#
_cell.length_a   1.000
_cell.length_b   1.000
_cell.length_c   1.000
_cell.angle_alpha   90.00
_cell.angle_beta   90.00
_cell.angle_gamma   90.00
#
_symmetry.space_group_name_H-M   'P 1'
#
loop_
_entity.id
_entity.type
_entity.pdbx_description
1 polymer ?
#
loop_
_entity_poly.entity_id
_entity_poly.type
_entity_poly.pdbx_seq_one_letter_code
_entity_poly.pdbx_strand_id
1 'polypeptide(L)'
;LILLSIMSDAEWSADDFDDWGDEEPAPTRCLFSSTVYASPTEALEHAAQAHGLDLVAVGSALKLDMYGCVRLVNYVRSSMSAPGAAAADVVAAVLSASAAGAPWQDAQYLIPVVGEDPLLYSLAMAVERVAGGLSGSEGVDDTAEVDTALPMSADSGVAATLEAMHAEGGKDLMQTLQQMRADMAEVMGVGGSEDVLLAAAAAADEEDEKDEEDEEDEEVEEPKE
;
A
#
# COMPACT_ATOMS: atom_id res chain seq x y z
N LEU A 1 36.15 40.88 1.03
CA LEU A 1 37.01 39.72 0.68
C LEU A 1 36.96 38.61 1.75
N ILE A 2 35.82 38.36 2.41
CA ILE A 2 35.67 37.27 3.41
C ILE A 2 34.66 36.19 2.96
N LEU A 3 33.87 36.46 1.91
CA LEU A 3 32.88 35.50 1.38
C LEU A 3 33.45 34.41 0.46
N LEU A 4 34.76 34.42 0.19
CA LEU A 4 35.43 33.39 -0.62
C LEU A 4 36.13 32.30 0.23
N SER A 5 36.01 32.35 1.57
CA SER A 5 36.74 31.42 2.45
C SER A 5 35.92 30.21 2.94
N ILE A 6 34.64 30.08 2.57
CA ILE A 6 33.79 28.95 3.02
C ILE A 6 33.71 27.82 1.97
N MET A 7 34.16 28.04 0.73
CA MET A 7 34.25 26.98 -0.27
C MET A 7 35.60 26.26 -0.23
N SER A 8 36.10 25.98 0.98
CA SER A 8 37.21 25.02 1.13
C SER A 8 36.64 23.63 0.86
N ASP A 9 36.64 23.26 -0.42
CA ASP A 9 36.91 21.90 -0.91
C ASP A 9 36.41 20.78 0.02
N ALA A 10 35.09 20.70 0.20
CA ALA A 10 34.48 19.45 0.64
C ALA A 10 34.51 18.54 -0.59
N GLU A 11 35.60 17.79 -0.76
CA GLU A 11 35.62 16.64 -1.66
C GLU A 11 34.66 15.60 -1.09
N TRP A 12 33.38 15.71 -1.44
CA TRP A 12 32.41 14.65 -1.17
C TRP A 12 32.90 13.41 -1.89
N SER A 13 33.41 12.43 -1.14
CA SER A 13 33.91 11.18 -1.70
C SER A 13 32.70 10.36 -2.16
N ALA A 14 32.84 9.57 -3.21
CA ALA A 14 31.80 8.61 -3.59
C ALA A 14 31.48 7.61 -2.46
N ASP A 15 32.38 7.48 -1.48
CA ASP A 15 32.23 6.69 -0.24
C ASP A 15 31.19 7.31 0.72
N ASP A 16 30.96 8.63 0.69
CA ASP A 16 29.95 9.30 1.53
C ASP A 16 28.52 9.00 1.08
N PHE A 17 28.33 8.41 -0.10
CA PHE A 17 27.02 7.99 -0.62
C PHE A 17 26.64 6.56 -0.18
N ASP A 18 27.63 5.72 0.18
CA ASP A 18 27.39 4.31 0.55
C ASP A 18 26.76 4.18 1.94
N ASP A 19 27.01 5.14 2.83
CA ASP A 19 26.44 5.20 4.20
C ASP A 19 24.96 5.63 4.23
N TRP A 20 24.40 6.10 3.10
CA TRP A 20 22.98 6.46 2.99
C TRP A 20 22.08 5.28 2.59
N GLY A 21 22.67 4.08 2.41
CA GLY A 21 22.01 2.89 1.88
C GLY A 21 21.56 1.87 2.93
N ASP A 22 22.04 1.96 4.17
CA ASP A 22 21.64 1.02 5.21
C ASP A 22 20.34 1.52 5.87
N GLU A 23 19.23 0.85 5.55
CA GLU A 23 17.91 1.09 6.16
C GLU A 23 18.03 0.69 7.65
N GLU A 24 18.54 1.60 8.49
CA GLU A 24 18.76 1.32 9.91
C GLU A 24 17.47 0.74 10.51
N PRO A 25 17.59 -0.29 11.37
CA PRO A 25 16.43 -0.89 12.01
C PRO A 25 15.70 0.18 12.84
N ALA A 26 14.61 0.68 12.30
CA ALA A 26 13.76 1.69 12.92
C ALA A 26 12.62 0.98 13.67
N PRO A 27 12.76 0.75 14.98
CA PRO A 27 11.75 0.02 15.73
C PRO A 27 10.42 0.77 15.70
N THR A 28 9.34 0.04 15.47
CA THR A 28 8.00 0.64 15.39
C THR A 28 6.95 -0.25 16.03
N ARG A 29 5.88 0.39 16.50
CA ARG A 29 4.75 -0.29 17.13
C ARG A 29 3.82 -0.86 16.07
N CYS A 30 3.24 -2.03 16.32
CA CYS A 30 2.11 -2.55 15.56
C CYS A 30 0.98 -1.51 15.42
N LEU A 31 0.30 -1.53 14.28
CA LEU A 31 -0.87 -0.69 14.00
C LEU A 31 -2.04 -0.93 14.96
N PHE A 32 -2.24 -2.17 15.41
CA PHE A 32 -3.42 -2.61 16.16
C PHE A 32 -3.15 -2.98 17.61
N SER A 33 -1.90 -3.23 17.98
CA SER A 33 -1.51 -3.70 19.32
C SER A 33 -0.42 -2.80 19.92
N SER A 34 -0.04 -3.07 21.17
CA SER A 34 1.07 -2.37 21.85
C SER A 34 2.44 -2.99 21.58
N THR A 35 2.51 -4.04 20.79
CA THR A 35 3.76 -4.74 20.47
C THR A 35 4.66 -3.87 19.61
N VAL A 36 5.95 -3.84 19.93
CA VAL A 36 6.99 -3.13 19.18
C VAL A 36 7.84 -4.17 18.45
N TYR A 37 8.14 -3.89 17.19
CA TYR A 37 8.95 -4.72 16.29
C TYR A 37 10.28 -4.04 16.01
N ALA A 38 11.27 -4.83 15.60
CA ALA A 38 12.61 -4.32 15.33
C ALA A 38 12.65 -3.52 14.03
N SER A 39 11.75 -3.82 13.09
CA SER A 39 11.65 -3.13 11.81
C SER A 39 10.20 -2.81 11.42
N PRO A 40 9.99 -1.84 10.50
CA PRO A 40 8.68 -1.52 9.95
C PRO A 40 8.08 -2.67 9.13
N THR A 41 8.93 -3.41 8.42
CA THR A 41 8.54 -4.61 7.65
C THR A 41 7.91 -5.67 8.56
N GLU A 42 8.55 -6.00 9.68
CA GLU A 42 8.00 -6.94 10.67
C GLU A 42 6.64 -6.48 11.22
N ALA A 43 6.49 -5.17 11.47
CA ALA A 43 5.22 -4.63 11.96
C ALA A 43 4.09 -4.72 10.92
N LEU A 44 4.41 -4.52 9.63
CA LEU A 44 3.46 -4.68 8.52
C LEU A 44 3.08 -6.14 8.31
N GLU A 45 4.05 -7.06 8.35
CA GLU A 45 3.81 -8.50 8.25
C GLU A 45 2.92 -8.99 9.40
N HIS A 46 3.18 -8.52 10.62
CA HIS A 46 2.35 -8.86 11.76
C HIS A 46 0.92 -8.33 11.60
N ALA A 47 0.73 -7.11 11.07
CA ALA A 47 -0.60 -6.57 10.76
C ALA A 47 -1.35 -7.46 9.76
N ALA A 48 -0.66 -7.96 8.73
CA ALA A 48 -1.25 -8.89 7.77
C ALA A 48 -1.62 -10.24 8.43
N GLN A 49 -0.70 -10.85 9.18
CA GLN A 49 -0.87 -12.21 9.71
C GLN A 49 -1.82 -12.28 10.92
N ALA A 50 -1.70 -11.36 11.87
CA ALA A 50 -2.46 -11.40 13.12
C ALA A 50 -3.78 -10.62 13.05
N HIS A 51 -3.86 -9.60 12.19
CA HIS A 51 -5.03 -8.72 12.08
C HIS A 51 -5.74 -8.82 10.73
N GLY A 52 -5.19 -9.57 9.77
CA GLY A 52 -5.81 -9.76 8.46
C GLY A 52 -5.77 -8.51 7.58
N LEU A 53 -4.90 -7.54 7.89
CA LEU A 53 -4.77 -6.30 7.13
C LEU A 53 -3.37 -6.14 6.57
N ASP A 54 -3.23 -6.48 5.29
CA ASP A 54 -2.04 -6.21 4.50
C ASP A 54 -2.12 -4.81 3.88
N LEU A 55 -1.49 -3.83 4.53
CA LEU A 55 -1.47 -2.45 4.04
C LEU A 55 -0.71 -2.29 2.71
N VAL A 56 0.29 -3.15 2.43
CA VAL A 56 1.06 -3.07 1.18
C VAL A 56 0.17 -3.50 0.02
N ALA A 57 -0.58 -4.60 0.18
CA ALA A 57 -1.56 -5.05 -0.80
C ALA A 57 -2.69 -4.02 -1.00
N VAL A 58 -3.22 -3.44 0.08
CA VAL A 58 -4.23 -2.37 0.01
C VAL A 58 -3.69 -1.15 -0.73
N GLY A 59 -2.51 -0.67 -0.35
CA GLY A 59 -1.88 0.50 -0.98
C GLY A 59 -1.63 0.29 -2.46
N SER A 60 -1.13 -0.89 -2.84
CA SER A 60 -0.91 -1.27 -4.24
C SER A 60 -2.22 -1.38 -5.02
N ALA A 61 -3.24 -2.06 -4.47
CA ALA A 61 -4.55 -2.21 -5.12
C ALA A 61 -5.26 -0.87 -5.36
N LEU A 62 -5.14 0.05 -4.40
CA LEU A 62 -5.71 1.40 -4.49
C LEU A 62 -4.80 2.40 -5.24
N LYS A 63 -3.60 1.98 -5.65
CA LYS A 63 -2.57 2.83 -6.29
C LYS A 63 -2.29 4.10 -5.49
N LEU A 64 -2.09 3.94 -4.19
CA LEU A 64 -1.79 5.05 -3.30
C LEU A 64 -0.42 5.63 -3.63
N ASP A 65 -0.35 6.95 -3.71
CA ASP A 65 0.90 7.70 -3.72
C ASP A 65 1.49 7.76 -2.30
N MET A 66 2.68 8.36 -2.17
CA MET A 66 3.35 8.54 -0.87
C MET A 66 2.41 9.16 0.17
N TYR A 67 1.69 10.23 -0.20
CA TYR A 67 0.76 10.90 0.69
C TYR A 67 -0.48 10.05 1.00
N GLY A 68 -0.98 9.27 0.04
CA GLY A 68 -2.04 8.28 0.27
C GLY A 68 -1.63 7.23 1.30
N CYS A 69 -0.39 6.75 1.24
CA CYS A 69 0.17 5.82 2.23
C CYS A 69 0.26 6.48 3.62
N VAL A 70 0.74 7.72 3.70
CA VAL A 70 0.78 8.50 4.95
C VAL A 70 -0.62 8.61 5.57
N ARG A 71 -1.62 9.01 4.77
CA ARG A 71 -3.00 9.13 5.25
C ARG A 71 -3.57 7.80 5.74
N LEU A 72 -3.29 6.70 5.03
CA LEU A 72 -3.74 5.37 5.41
C LEU A 72 -3.16 4.94 6.78
N VAL A 73 -1.85 5.09 7.00
CA VAL A 73 -1.22 4.76 8.28
C VAL A 73 -1.80 5.61 9.40
N ASN A 74 -1.85 6.93 9.22
CA ASN A 74 -2.39 7.84 10.24
C ASN A 74 -3.88 7.59 10.52
N TYR A 75 -4.67 7.19 9.51
CA TYR A 75 -6.05 6.78 9.72
C TYR A 75 -6.17 5.55 10.62
N VAL A 76 -5.37 4.52 10.37
CA VAL A 76 -5.37 3.32 11.22
C VAL A 76 -4.92 3.67 12.64
N ARG A 77 -3.84 4.45 12.78
CA ARG A 77 -3.30 4.89 14.09
C ARG A 77 -4.30 5.72 14.89
N SER A 78 -4.93 6.71 14.25
CA SER A 78 -5.93 7.58 14.90
C SER A 78 -7.18 6.80 15.27
N SER A 79 -7.67 5.92 14.39
CA SER A 79 -8.82 5.06 14.66
C SER A 79 -8.57 4.14 15.84
N MET A 80 -7.40 3.51 15.92
CA MET A 80 -7.04 2.63 17.05
C MET A 80 -6.75 3.37 18.36
N SER A 81 -6.52 4.69 18.30
CA SER A 81 -6.35 5.52 19.50
C SER A 81 -7.69 6.03 20.06
N ALA A 82 -8.77 5.92 19.28
CA ALA A 82 -10.09 6.36 19.72
C ALA A 82 -10.67 5.41 20.79
N PRO A 83 -11.26 5.95 21.88
CA PRO A 83 -11.88 5.13 22.92
C PRO A 83 -12.96 4.21 22.36
N GLY A 84 -12.84 2.90 22.62
CA GLY A 84 -13.84 1.90 22.21
C GLY A 84 -13.73 1.45 20.74
N ALA A 85 -12.69 1.87 20.02
CA ALA A 85 -12.45 1.40 18.66
C ALA A 85 -12.20 -0.12 18.63
N ALA A 86 -12.95 -0.83 17.78
CA ALA A 86 -12.70 -2.23 17.52
C ALA A 86 -11.79 -2.37 16.28
N ALA A 87 -10.71 -3.14 16.41
CA ALA A 87 -9.80 -3.39 15.30
C ALA A 87 -10.52 -3.95 14.05
N ALA A 88 -11.54 -4.79 14.26
CA ALA A 88 -12.35 -5.37 13.18
C ALA A 88 -13.06 -4.30 12.33
N ASP A 89 -13.56 -3.22 12.94
CA ASP A 89 -14.26 -2.16 12.24
C ASP A 89 -13.29 -1.35 11.36
N VAL A 90 -12.09 -1.08 11.88
CA VAL A 90 -11.03 -0.40 11.14
C VAL A 90 -10.57 -1.25 9.95
N VAL A 91 -10.34 -2.55 10.17
CA VAL A 91 -9.97 -3.48 9.10
C VAL A 91 -11.06 -3.53 8.02
N ALA A 92 -12.33 -3.65 8.42
CA ALA A 92 -13.44 -3.64 7.48
C ALA A 92 -13.54 -2.33 6.68
N ALA A 93 -13.34 -1.18 7.33
CA ALA A 93 -13.34 0.12 6.67
C ALA A 93 -12.19 0.26 5.65
N VAL A 94 -11.00 -0.24 5.97
CA VAL A 94 -9.86 -0.21 5.04
C VAL A 94 -10.07 -1.16 3.87
N LEU A 95 -10.52 -2.39 4.11
CA LEU A 95 -10.71 -3.39 3.05
C LEU A 95 -11.89 -3.10 2.12
N SER A 96 -12.90 -2.37 2.60
CA SER A 96 -14.04 -1.93 1.77
C SER A 96 -13.80 -0.63 1.02
N ALA A 97 -12.67 0.04 1.27
CA ALA A 97 -12.34 1.30 0.62
C ALA A 97 -12.13 1.15 -0.89
N SER A 98 -12.44 2.22 -1.60
CA SER A 98 -12.07 2.40 -3.01
C SER A 98 -11.27 3.68 -3.17
N ALA A 99 -10.58 3.85 -4.29
CA ALA A 99 -9.75 5.04 -4.54
C ALA A 99 -10.53 6.36 -4.39
N ALA A 100 -11.81 6.38 -4.78
CA ALA A 100 -12.68 7.56 -4.66
C ALA A 100 -13.42 7.68 -3.33
N GLY A 101 -13.50 6.59 -2.54
CA GLY A 101 -14.35 6.49 -1.34
C GLY A 101 -13.59 6.14 -0.06
N ALA A 102 -12.26 6.24 -0.05
CA ALA A 102 -11.48 5.90 1.13
C ALA A 102 -11.76 6.88 2.30
N PRO A 103 -11.94 6.39 3.55
CA PRO A 103 -12.25 7.24 4.70
C PRO A 103 -11.10 8.15 5.15
N TRP A 104 -9.88 7.93 4.63
CA TRP A 104 -8.68 8.70 4.93
C TRP A 104 -8.32 9.75 3.86
N GLN A 105 -9.29 10.27 3.12
CA GLN A 105 -9.01 11.29 2.09
C GLN A 105 -8.76 12.69 2.67
N ASP A 106 -9.22 12.96 3.88
CA ASP A 106 -9.08 14.26 4.53
C ASP A 106 -7.61 14.60 4.84
N ALA A 107 -7.25 15.88 4.68
CA ALA A 107 -5.94 16.42 4.99
C ALA A 107 -5.54 16.27 6.47
N GLN A 108 -6.49 16.09 7.39
CA GLN A 108 -6.20 15.82 8.80
C GLN A 108 -5.32 14.57 8.98
N TYR A 109 -5.41 13.58 8.09
CA TYR A 109 -4.59 12.37 8.14
C TYR A 109 -3.16 12.56 7.59
N LEU A 110 -2.82 13.75 7.12
CA LEU A 110 -1.43 14.11 6.81
C LEU A 110 -0.65 14.56 8.07
N ILE A 111 -1.35 14.82 9.16
CA ILE A 111 -0.73 15.16 10.45
C ILE A 111 -0.27 13.86 11.11
N PRO A 112 1.04 13.70 11.42
CA PRO A 112 1.54 12.50 12.07
C PRO A 112 0.85 12.25 13.41
N VAL A 113 0.26 11.06 13.58
CA VAL A 113 -0.33 10.64 14.86
C VAL A 113 0.75 10.20 15.85
N VAL A 114 1.82 9.60 15.33
CA VAL A 114 3.01 9.18 16.07
C VAL A 114 4.19 9.98 15.52
N GLY A 115 5.01 10.54 16.41
CA GLY A 115 6.21 11.29 16.01
C GLY A 115 7.25 10.37 15.39
N GLU A 116 7.84 10.79 14.28
CA GLU A 116 8.87 10.04 13.53
C GLU A 116 8.43 8.59 13.21
N ASP A 117 7.15 8.35 12.87
CA ASP A 117 6.66 6.97 12.60
C ASP A 117 7.32 6.37 11.35
N PRO A 118 8.16 5.32 11.52
CA PRO A 118 8.87 4.71 10.38
C PRO A 118 7.93 4.10 9.33
N LEU A 119 6.73 3.67 9.74
CA LEU A 119 5.77 3.05 8.82
C LEU A 119 5.31 3.99 7.71
N LEU A 120 5.36 5.31 7.92
CA LEU A 120 4.92 6.30 6.92
C LEU A 120 5.74 6.19 5.63
N TYR A 121 7.06 6.08 5.77
CA TYR A 121 7.96 5.97 4.63
C TYR A 121 8.10 4.53 4.14
N SER A 122 8.23 3.57 5.07
CA SER A 122 8.41 2.15 4.69
C SER A 122 7.20 1.59 3.94
N LEU A 123 5.97 1.98 4.30
CA LEU A 123 4.78 1.57 3.55
C LEU A 123 4.79 2.15 2.13
N ALA A 124 5.10 3.43 1.98
CA ALA A 124 5.15 4.09 0.67
C ALA A 124 6.18 3.42 -0.24
N MET A 125 7.37 3.14 0.28
CA MET A 125 8.43 2.42 -0.45
C MET A 125 8.02 0.98 -0.79
N ALA A 126 7.40 0.25 0.13
CA ALA A 126 6.92 -1.11 -0.14
C ALA A 126 5.85 -1.12 -1.26
N VAL A 127 4.89 -0.19 -1.22
CA VAL A 127 3.86 -0.06 -2.27
C VAL A 127 4.49 0.28 -3.62
N GLU A 128 5.46 1.20 -3.65
CA GLU A 128 6.16 1.59 -4.87
C GLU A 128 7.00 0.44 -5.46
N ARG A 129 7.69 -0.35 -4.62
CA ARG A 129 8.43 -1.55 -5.06
C ARG A 129 7.51 -2.57 -5.72
N VAL A 130 6.33 -2.80 -5.14
CA VAL A 130 5.29 -3.67 -5.72
C VAL A 130 4.76 -3.10 -7.04
N ALA A 131 4.49 -1.80 -7.11
CA ALA A 131 4.00 -1.14 -8.32
C ALA A 131 5.06 -1.11 -9.46
N GLY A 132 6.34 -0.99 -9.10
CA GLY A 132 7.48 -0.95 -10.02
C GLY A 132 7.93 -2.32 -10.54
N GLY A 133 7.33 -3.42 -10.09
CA GLY A 133 7.68 -4.77 -10.54
C GLY A 133 9.09 -5.22 -10.18
N LEU A 134 9.72 -4.56 -9.19
CA LEU A 134 11.03 -4.92 -8.67
C LEU A 134 10.86 -6.15 -7.77
N SER A 135 10.88 -7.34 -8.37
CA SER A 135 11.10 -8.60 -7.67
C SER A 135 12.53 -8.60 -7.13
N GLY A 136 12.75 -7.97 -5.98
CA GLY A 136 14.01 -8.07 -5.25
C GLY A 136 14.21 -9.51 -4.81
N SER A 137 15.13 -10.22 -5.46
CA SER A 137 15.75 -11.39 -4.85
C SER A 137 16.55 -10.89 -3.65
N GLU A 138 16.09 -11.18 -2.45
CA GLU A 138 16.88 -11.00 -1.24
C GLU A 138 18.20 -11.77 -1.43
N GLY A 139 19.31 -11.03 -1.44
CA GLY A 139 20.65 -11.61 -1.36
C GLY A 139 20.77 -12.29 -0.01
N VAL A 140 20.67 -13.62 -0.01
CA VAL A 140 21.13 -14.44 1.10
C VAL A 140 22.65 -14.27 1.18
N ASP A 141 23.10 -13.44 2.12
CA ASP A 141 24.51 -13.32 2.47
C ASP A 141 24.98 -14.64 3.10
N ASP A 142 25.96 -15.24 2.44
CA ASP A 142 26.59 -16.49 2.79
C ASP A 142 27.80 -16.19 3.68
N THR A 143 27.70 -16.49 4.98
CA THR A 143 28.89 -16.74 5.80
C THR A 143 28.64 -17.86 6.81
N ALA A 144 28.93 -19.10 6.42
CA ALA A 144 29.40 -20.11 7.38
C ALA A 144 30.20 -21.20 6.66
N GLU A 145 31.52 -20.99 6.62
CA GLU A 145 32.49 -22.02 6.26
C GLU A 145 32.40 -23.21 7.23
N VAL A 146 32.19 -24.43 6.70
CA VAL A 146 32.79 -25.66 7.27
C VAL A 146 33.25 -26.56 6.13
N ASP A 147 34.56 -26.55 5.97
CA ASP A 147 35.37 -27.37 5.09
C ASP A 147 35.49 -28.80 5.66
N THR A 148 34.95 -29.82 4.96
CA THR A 148 35.48 -31.19 5.04
C THR A 148 35.36 -31.93 3.71
N ALA A 149 36.53 -32.20 3.14
CA ALA A 149 36.89 -32.99 1.97
C ALA A 149 36.07 -34.28 1.65
N LEU A 150 35.54 -34.34 0.42
CA LEU A 150 35.71 -35.35 -0.68
C LEU A 150 36.00 -36.84 -0.32
N PRO A 151 35.48 -37.84 -1.09
CA PRO A 151 35.80 -37.95 -2.52
C PRO A 151 34.76 -38.53 -3.50
N MET A 152 34.91 -38.05 -4.75
CA MET A 152 34.70 -38.69 -6.05
C MET A 152 34.10 -40.11 -6.08
N SER A 153 32.97 -40.24 -6.77
CA SER A 153 32.64 -41.42 -7.59
C SER A 153 31.77 -40.96 -8.74
N ALA A 154 32.27 -41.16 -9.96
CA ALA A 154 31.52 -40.97 -11.17
C ALA A 154 30.48 -42.09 -11.31
N ASP A 155 29.21 -41.73 -11.46
CA ASP A 155 28.26 -42.57 -12.18
C ASP A 155 27.43 -41.71 -13.13
N SER A 156 27.28 -42.23 -14.33
CA SER A 156 26.68 -41.57 -15.47
C SER A 156 25.16 -41.70 -15.40
N GLY A 157 24.47 -40.62 -15.76
CA GLY A 157 23.12 -40.70 -16.27
C GLY A 157 22.03 -40.43 -15.23
N VAL A 158 21.54 -39.19 -15.22
CA VAL A 158 20.13 -38.82 -15.41
C VAL A 158 20.03 -37.30 -15.47
N ALA A 159 20.54 -36.72 -16.56
CA ALA A 159 20.15 -35.38 -16.98
C ALA A 159 18.82 -35.49 -17.74
N ALA A 160 17.72 -35.57 -16.99
CA ALA A 160 16.34 -35.24 -17.43
C ALA A 160 15.35 -35.77 -16.41
N THR A 161 14.76 -34.88 -15.60
CA THR A 161 13.33 -34.84 -15.22
C THR A 161 13.10 -33.92 -14.01
N LEU A 162 13.26 -32.60 -14.19
CA LEU A 162 12.76 -31.61 -13.21
C LEU A 162 11.96 -30.47 -13.85
N GLU A 163 11.38 -30.71 -15.03
CA GLU A 163 10.56 -29.72 -15.76
C GLU A 163 9.13 -30.21 -16.06
N ALA A 164 8.62 -31.21 -15.34
CA ALA A 164 7.34 -31.84 -15.66
C ALA A 164 6.32 -31.87 -14.50
N MET A 165 6.28 -30.86 -13.63
CA MET A 165 5.22 -30.77 -12.58
C MET A 165 4.59 -29.39 -12.35
N HIS A 166 4.94 -28.32 -13.09
CA HIS A 166 4.33 -26.98 -12.91
C HIS A 166 3.51 -26.45 -14.10
N ALA A 167 3.13 -27.30 -15.06
CA ALA A 167 2.41 -26.86 -16.27
C ALA A 167 0.95 -27.32 -16.40
N GLU A 168 0.43 -28.11 -15.45
CA GLU A 168 -0.93 -28.69 -15.54
C GLU A 168 -1.91 -28.23 -14.46
N GLY A 169 -1.46 -27.83 -13.26
CA GLY A 169 -2.36 -27.43 -12.16
C GLY A 169 -2.99 -26.03 -12.29
N GLY A 170 -2.40 -25.13 -13.09
CA GLY A 170 -2.88 -23.75 -13.24
C GLY A 170 -3.92 -23.54 -14.34
N LYS A 171 -3.97 -24.44 -15.33
CA LYS A 171 -4.91 -24.35 -16.45
C LYS A 171 -6.29 -24.86 -16.06
N ASP A 172 -6.34 -25.85 -15.18
CA ASP A 172 -7.57 -26.52 -14.73
C ASP A 172 -8.47 -25.60 -13.90
N LEU A 173 -7.89 -24.78 -13.00
CA LEU A 173 -8.65 -23.82 -12.20
C LEU A 173 -9.25 -22.68 -13.06
N MET A 174 -8.47 -22.17 -14.02
CA MET A 174 -8.93 -21.08 -14.89
C MET A 174 -10.03 -21.58 -15.85
N GLN A 175 -9.92 -22.81 -16.34
CA GLN A 175 -10.95 -23.46 -17.14
C GLN A 175 -12.21 -23.74 -16.33
N THR A 176 -12.06 -24.14 -15.07
CA THR A 176 -13.19 -24.35 -14.13
C THR A 176 -13.93 -23.04 -13.83
N LEU A 177 -13.20 -21.94 -13.58
CA LEU A 177 -13.80 -20.61 -13.40
C LEU A 177 -14.51 -20.10 -14.66
N GLN A 178 -13.94 -20.36 -15.85
CA GLN A 178 -14.58 -20.01 -17.12
C GLN A 178 -15.84 -20.82 -17.38
N GLN A 179 -15.86 -22.11 -17.02
CA GLN A 179 -17.04 -22.95 -17.14
C GLN A 179 -18.15 -22.49 -16.19
N MET A 180 -17.83 -22.18 -14.93
CA MET A 180 -18.83 -21.63 -14.00
C MET A 180 -19.41 -20.29 -14.49
N ARG A 181 -18.59 -19.43 -15.12
CA ARG A 181 -19.09 -18.18 -15.74
C ARG A 181 -20.04 -18.46 -16.90
N ALA A 182 -19.71 -19.42 -17.77
CA ALA A 182 -20.53 -19.76 -18.93
C ALA A 182 -21.89 -20.35 -18.50
N ASP A 183 -21.89 -21.29 -17.55
CA ASP A 183 -23.11 -21.90 -17.03
C ASP A 183 -23.99 -20.86 -16.33
N MET A 184 -23.39 -19.91 -15.60
CA MET A 184 -24.13 -18.85 -14.91
C MET A 184 -24.71 -17.81 -15.89
N ALA A 185 -24.10 -17.60 -17.07
CA ALA A 185 -24.65 -16.77 -18.14
C ALA A 185 -25.85 -17.44 -18.84
N GLU A 186 -25.83 -18.76 -18.99
CA GLU A 186 -26.95 -19.54 -19.53
C GLU A 186 -28.16 -19.57 -18.58
N VAL A 187 -27.91 -19.77 -17.28
CA VAL A 187 -28.96 -19.77 -16.23
C VAL A 187 -29.61 -18.38 -16.09
N MET A 188 -28.86 -17.30 -16.29
CA MET A 188 -29.41 -15.94 -16.24
C MET A 188 -30.04 -15.45 -17.54
N GLY A 189 -30.06 -16.26 -18.61
CA GLY A 189 -30.81 -15.96 -19.84
C GLY A 189 -30.39 -14.66 -20.54
N VAL A 190 -29.16 -14.19 -20.34
CA VAL A 190 -28.62 -13.01 -21.03
C VAL A 190 -27.94 -13.48 -22.32
N GLY A 191 -28.76 -13.97 -23.25
CA GLY A 191 -28.35 -14.18 -24.63
C GLY A 191 -28.03 -12.82 -25.26
N GLY A 192 -26.81 -12.70 -25.78
CA GLY A 192 -26.35 -11.53 -26.52
C GLY A 192 -27.33 -11.19 -27.65
N SER A 193 -27.89 -9.99 -27.56
CA SER A 193 -28.35 -9.23 -28.72
C SER A 193 -27.62 -7.90 -28.67
N GLU A 194 -26.60 -7.79 -29.50
CA GLU A 194 -26.03 -6.51 -29.92
C GLU A 194 -27.11 -5.78 -30.72
N ASP A 195 -28.08 -5.17 -30.04
CA ASP A 195 -29.09 -4.26 -30.62
C ASP A 195 -29.87 -3.52 -29.51
N VAL A 196 -29.16 -2.81 -28.62
CA VAL A 196 -29.71 -1.61 -27.95
C VAL A 196 -28.57 -0.60 -27.77
N LEU A 197 -28.05 -0.08 -28.89
CA LEU A 197 -27.61 1.30 -28.92
C LEU A 197 -28.84 2.18 -29.21
N LEU A 198 -28.85 3.38 -28.63
CA LEU A 198 -29.81 4.48 -28.80
C LEU A 198 -31.09 4.42 -27.92
N ALA A 199 -31.01 5.01 -26.73
CA ALA A 199 -31.94 6.05 -26.22
C ALA A 199 -31.92 6.13 -24.68
N ALA A 200 -30.96 6.86 -24.09
CA ALA A 200 -31.08 7.46 -22.74
C ALA A 200 -29.86 8.35 -22.41
N ALA A 201 -29.71 9.50 -23.09
CA ALA A 201 -28.90 10.63 -22.60
C ALA A 201 -29.13 11.91 -23.45
N ALA A 202 -30.39 12.22 -23.78
CA ALA A 202 -30.76 13.49 -24.41
C ALA A 202 -32.00 14.03 -23.70
N ALA A 203 -31.78 14.68 -22.55
CA ALA A 203 -32.63 15.72 -21.94
C ALA A 203 -32.07 16.05 -20.55
N ALA A 204 -31.30 17.13 -20.46
CA ALA A 204 -31.22 18.07 -19.34
C ALA A 204 -30.05 19.03 -19.60
N ASP A 205 -30.29 20.00 -20.47
CA ASP A 205 -29.51 21.23 -20.56
C ASP A 205 -30.51 22.37 -20.32
N GLU A 206 -30.08 23.40 -19.58
CA GLU A 206 -30.67 24.75 -19.46
C GLU A 206 -32.05 24.84 -18.75
N GLU A 207 -32.36 25.68 -17.75
CA GLU A 207 -31.77 26.88 -17.11
C GLU A 207 -32.40 27.00 -15.69
N ASP A 208 -31.75 27.69 -14.74
CA ASP A 208 -32.30 28.96 -14.20
C ASP A 208 -31.28 29.63 -13.27
N GLU A 209 -30.76 30.76 -13.74
CA GLU A 209 -30.21 31.85 -12.92
C GLU A 209 -31.33 32.50 -12.09
N LYS A 210 -30.92 33.34 -11.12
CA LYS A 210 -31.68 34.31 -10.28
C LYS A 210 -31.83 33.91 -8.81
N ASP A 211 -31.63 34.75 -7.81
CA ASP A 211 -31.22 36.16 -7.64
C ASP A 211 -30.60 36.19 -6.20
N GLU A 212 -29.42 36.76 -5.97
CA GLU A 212 -29.20 38.11 -5.40
C GLU A 212 -30.06 38.50 -4.17
N GLU A 213 -29.32 38.90 -3.11
CA GLU A 213 -29.71 39.75 -1.95
C GLU A 213 -30.61 39.07 -0.88
N ASP A 214 -30.28 39.06 0.42
CA ASP A 214 -30.16 40.24 1.27
C ASP A 214 -29.11 40.10 2.40
N GLU A 215 -28.49 41.24 2.67
CA GLU A 215 -27.75 41.63 3.87
C GLU A 215 -28.60 41.47 5.14
N GLU A 216 -27.98 41.18 6.29
CA GLU A 216 -28.23 41.97 7.50
C GLU A 216 -27.17 41.65 8.57
N ASP A 217 -26.47 42.70 8.95
CA ASP A 217 -25.53 42.81 10.06
C ASP A 217 -26.20 42.49 11.40
N GLU A 218 -25.48 41.82 12.30
CA GLU A 218 -25.65 42.12 13.73
C GLU A 218 -24.30 42.05 14.45
N GLU A 219 -23.65 43.21 14.49
CA GLU A 219 -22.68 43.54 15.54
C GLU A 219 -23.37 43.40 16.90
N VAL A 220 -22.85 42.51 17.76
CA VAL A 220 -23.16 42.57 19.19
C VAL A 220 -21.89 42.95 19.92
N GLU A 221 -21.79 44.26 20.19
CA GLU A 221 -20.85 44.84 21.13
C GLU A 221 -20.97 44.22 22.53
N GLU A 222 -19.83 44.15 23.21
CA GLU A 222 -19.69 43.90 24.65
C GLU A 222 -20.58 44.83 25.49
N PRO A 223 -20.78 44.48 26.78
CA PRO A 223 -20.18 45.41 27.73
C PRO A 223 -19.39 44.71 28.84
N LYS A 224 -18.26 45.35 29.16
CA LYS A 224 -17.51 45.24 30.42
C LYS A 224 -18.41 45.51 31.62
N GLU A 225 -18.30 44.69 32.65
CA GLU A 225 -18.09 45.09 34.06
C GLU A 225 -17.27 44.01 34.80
#